data_AF-A0A1E8F1S7-F1
#
_entry.id   AF-A0A1E8F1S7-F1
#
_cell.length_a   1.000
_cell.length_b   1.000
_cell.length_c   1.000
_cell.angle_alpha   90.00
_cell.angle_beta   90.00
_cell.angle_gamma   90.00
#
_symmetry.space_group_name_H-M   'P 1'
#
loop_
_entity.id
_entity.type
_entity.pdbx_description
1 polymer ?
#
loop_
_entity_poly.entity_id
_entity_poly.type
_entity_poly.pdbx_seq_one_letter_code
_entity_poly.pdbx_strand_id
1 'polypeptide(L)'
;MGSRKGIPNKTTRYESDILPRLSDIQEWIMQGDTVREICKKLAISPDTWYRYCKEHETLSELVTMGRSVLCNDVEKSLLKICTGYDYEELKTIVEEDKNGKKRTKIEKTKRHQPPSAQAISFFLRNRMPEEWSDKKELILDTSQNEAARKELFLKMVNGELDAEDENTGNDDESVRVDEEE
;
A
#
# COMPACT_ATOMS: atom_id res chain seq x y z
N MET A 1 -11.56 26.31 56.16
CA MET A 1 -11.68 25.35 55.05
C MET A 1 -11.56 26.11 53.73
N GLY A 2 -10.33 26.29 53.22
CA GLY A 2 -10.10 27.00 51.96
C GLY A 2 -10.49 26.12 50.78
N SER A 3 -11.54 26.51 50.04
CA SER A 3 -11.95 25.87 48.80
C SER A 3 -10.81 25.98 47.78
N ARG A 4 -10.25 24.84 47.37
CA ARG A 4 -9.25 24.78 46.28
C ARG A 4 -9.99 25.16 45.00
N LYS A 5 -9.84 26.41 44.54
CA LYS A 5 -10.23 26.84 43.18
C LYS A 5 -9.63 25.83 42.20
N GLY A 6 -10.49 25.12 41.47
CA GLY A 6 -10.09 24.20 40.42
C GLY A 6 -9.20 24.92 39.41
N ILE A 7 -8.07 24.31 39.08
CA ILE A 7 -7.18 24.80 38.03
C ILE A 7 -8.00 24.76 36.72
N PRO A 8 -8.13 25.88 35.98
CA PRO A 8 -8.83 25.86 34.70
C PRO A 8 -8.17 24.83 33.78
N ASN A 9 -9.00 23.98 33.16
CA ASN A 9 -8.57 22.90 32.28
C ASN A 9 -7.57 23.44 31.23
N LYS A 10 -6.32 22.99 31.28
CA LYS A 10 -5.31 23.40 30.29
C LYS A 10 -5.74 22.82 28.94
N THR A 11 -6.02 23.70 27.98
CA THR A 11 -6.21 23.34 26.56
C THR A 11 -5.16 22.32 26.16
N THR A 12 -5.61 21.16 25.69
CA THR A 12 -4.69 20.08 25.32
C THR A 12 -3.96 20.46 24.03
N ARG A 13 -2.77 19.88 23.78
CA ARG A 13 -2.08 20.11 22.49
C ARG A 13 -2.92 19.67 21.28
N TYR A 14 -3.82 18.71 21.48
CA TYR A 14 -4.79 18.32 20.43
C TYR A 14 -5.73 19.48 20.08
N GLU A 15 -6.25 20.18 21.09
CA GLU A 15 -7.15 21.32 20.90
C GLU A 15 -6.46 22.53 20.26
N SER A 16 -5.18 22.76 20.54
CA SER A 16 -4.43 23.87 19.95
C SER A 16 -3.90 23.57 18.55
N ASP A 17 -3.41 22.35 18.32
CA ASP A 17 -2.58 22.05 17.14
C ASP A 17 -3.35 21.26 16.07
N ILE A 18 -4.32 20.42 16.47
CA ILE A 18 -5.01 19.48 15.58
C ILE A 18 -6.43 19.97 15.24
N LEU A 19 -7.24 20.31 16.24
CA LEU A 19 -8.64 20.74 16.02
C LEU A 19 -8.78 21.89 15.00
N PRO A 20 -7.95 22.95 15.04
CA PRO A 20 -8.06 24.05 14.07
C PRO A 20 -7.66 23.65 12.64
N ARG A 21 -6.92 22.54 12.50
CA ARG A 21 -6.30 22.09 11.24
C ARG A 21 -6.98 20.86 10.65
N LEU A 22 -8.15 20.46 11.15
CA LEU A 22 -8.87 19.30 10.63
C LEU A 22 -9.16 19.43 9.12
N SER A 23 -9.49 20.62 8.63
CA SER A 23 -9.70 20.88 7.20
C SER A 23 -8.42 20.65 6.39
N ASP A 24 -7.28 21.21 6.83
CA ASP A 24 -5.98 20.99 6.18
C ASP A 24 -5.63 19.49 6.13
N ILE A 25 -5.83 18.80 7.25
CA ILE A 25 -5.56 17.36 7.39
C ILE A 25 -6.41 16.57 6.39
N GLN A 26 -7.70 16.89 6.26
CA GLN A 26 -8.58 16.25 5.31
C GLN A 26 -8.07 16.43 3.87
N GLU A 27 -7.71 17.67 3.49
CA GLU A 27 -7.19 17.97 2.17
C GLU A 27 -5.91 17.20 1.85
N TRP A 28 -4.96 17.15 2.78
CA TRP A 28 -3.71 16.40 2.58
C TRP A 28 -3.95 14.90 2.40
N ILE A 29 -4.88 14.33 3.17
CA ILE A 29 -5.24 12.91 3.01
C ILE A 29 -5.87 12.66 1.64
N MET A 30 -6.76 13.56 1.20
CA MET A 30 -7.39 13.48 -0.12
C MET A 30 -6.38 13.66 -1.27
N GLN A 31 -5.27 14.37 -1.04
CA GLN A 31 -4.17 14.51 -1.99
C GLN A 31 -3.23 13.28 -2.01
N GLY A 32 -3.38 12.35 -1.07
CA GLY A 32 -2.56 11.15 -0.98
C GLY A 32 -1.32 11.30 -0.10
N ASP A 33 -1.24 12.32 0.74
CA ASP A 33 -0.13 12.48 1.68
C ASP A 33 -0.08 11.30 2.67
N THR A 34 1.12 10.80 2.89
CA THR A 34 1.37 9.78 3.91
C THR A 34 1.20 10.36 5.31
N VAL A 35 0.86 9.50 6.27
CA VAL A 35 0.79 9.90 7.70
C VAL A 35 2.08 10.57 8.16
N ARG A 36 3.24 10.13 7.65
CA ARG A 36 4.54 10.72 7.99
C ARG A 36 4.68 12.16 7.47
N GLU A 37 4.19 12.45 6.28
CA GLU A 37 4.19 13.81 5.71
C GLU A 37 3.23 14.73 6.46
N ILE A 38 2.03 14.24 6.77
CA ILE A 38 1.05 14.95 7.59
C ILE A 38 1.64 15.28 8.97
N CYS A 39 2.28 14.32 9.64
CA CYS A 39 2.93 14.54 10.93
C CYS A 39 4.04 15.61 10.86
N LYS A 40 4.82 15.64 9.77
CA LYS A 40 5.82 16.68 9.54
C LYS A 40 5.16 18.07 9.37
N LYS A 41 4.08 18.17 8.60
CA LYS A 41 3.31 19.42 8.41
C LYS A 41 2.66 19.93 9.70
N LEU A 42 2.29 19.03 10.60
CA LEU A 42 1.72 19.32 11.92
C LEU A 42 2.77 19.51 13.02
N ALA A 43 4.05 19.25 12.73
CA ALA A 43 5.15 19.25 13.71
C ALA A 43 4.90 18.34 14.93
N ILE A 44 4.32 17.15 14.70
CA ILE A 44 4.06 16.12 15.73
C ILE A 44 4.82 14.83 15.42
N SER A 45 5.03 13.99 16.44
CA SER A 45 5.56 12.65 16.23
C SER A 45 4.48 11.70 15.69
N PRO A 46 4.83 10.69 14.87
CA PRO A 46 3.89 9.66 14.43
C PRO A 46 3.17 8.96 15.59
N ASP A 47 3.88 8.68 16.68
CA ASP A 47 3.29 8.05 17.88
C ASP A 47 2.18 8.92 18.48
N THR A 48 2.39 10.24 18.51
CA THR A 48 1.38 11.20 18.97
C THR A 48 0.17 11.19 18.05
N TRP A 49 0.37 11.13 16.74
CA TRP A 49 -0.71 11.04 15.76
C TRP A 49 -1.57 9.78 15.99
N TYR A 50 -0.96 8.61 16.10
CA TYR A 50 -1.71 7.37 16.34
C TYR A 50 -2.45 7.37 17.68
N ARG A 51 -1.84 7.96 18.72
CA ARG A 51 -2.53 8.19 19.99
C ARG A 51 -3.75 9.08 19.82
N TYR A 52 -3.63 10.20 19.10
CA TYR A 52 -4.76 11.10 18.85
C TYR A 52 -5.87 10.46 18.02
N CYS A 53 -5.54 9.65 17.00
CA CYS A 53 -6.55 8.88 16.27
C CYS A 53 -7.28 7.88 17.18
N LYS A 54 -6.61 7.34 18.22
CA LYS A 54 -7.24 6.42 19.18
C LYS A 54 -8.10 7.15 20.22
N GLU A 55 -7.65 8.30 20.68
CA GLU A 55 -8.30 9.10 21.73
C GLU A 55 -9.44 9.97 21.19
N HIS A 56 -9.39 10.36 19.91
CA HIS A 56 -10.34 11.29 19.30
C HIS A 56 -10.98 10.68 18.05
N GLU A 57 -12.24 10.29 18.20
CA GLU A 57 -13.05 9.67 17.14
C GLU A 57 -13.17 10.57 15.90
N THR A 58 -13.33 11.89 16.09
CA THR A 58 -13.46 12.85 14.98
C THR A 58 -12.26 12.84 14.04
N LEU A 59 -11.03 12.75 14.56
CA LEU A 59 -9.84 12.64 13.73
C LEU A 59 -9.77 11.27 13.04
N SER A 60 -10.13 10.20 13.75
CA SER A 60 -10.13 8.84 13.20
C SER A 60 -11.10 8.68 12.02
N GLU A 61 -12.32 9.18 12.19
CA GLU A 61 -13.36 9.19 11.16
C GLU A 61 -12.91 10.03 9.96
N LEU A 62 -12.38 11.22 10.19
CA LEU A 62 -11.85 12.08 9.13
C LEU A 62 -10.77 11.37 8.31
N VAL A 63 -9.84 10.68 8.97
CA VAL A 63 -8.78 9.93 8.29
C VAL A 63 -9.36 8.77 7.47
N THR A 64 -10.33 8.05 8.02
CA THR A 64 -10.98 6.92 7.35
C THR A 64 -11.77 7.37 6.13
N MET A 65 -12.57 8.42 6.29
CA MET A 65 -13.37 9.01 5.21
C MET A 65 -12.50 9.63 4.12
N GLY A 66 -11.47 10.39 4.50
CA GLY A 66 -10.52 10.98 3.54
C GLY A 66 -9.82 9.90 2.68
N ARG A 67 -9.38 8.80 3.30
CA ARG A 67 -8.81 7.66 2.58
C ARG A 67 -9.81 6.99 1.65
N SER A 68 -11.07 6.83 2.08
CA SER A 68 -12.12 6.27 1.23
C SER A 68 -12.32 7.11 -0.03
N VAL A 69 -12.34 8.43 0.07
CA VAL A 69 -12.46 9.33 -1.09
C VAL A 69 -11.29 9.14 -2.06
N LEU A 70 -10.06 9.16 -1.55
CA LEU A 70 -8.86 8.92 -2.36
C LEU A 70 -8.91 7.56 -3.07
N CYS A 71 -9.23 6.49 -2.35
CA CYS A 71 -9.35 5.15 -2.92
C CYS A 71 -10.42 5.09 -4.01
N ASN A 72 -11.59 5.72 -3.79
CA ASN A 72 -12.67 5.77 -4.78
C ASN A 72 -12.24 6.48 -6.07
N ASP A 73 -11.43 7.54 -5.99
CA ASP A 73 -10.95 8.23 -7.18
C ASP A 73 -9.90 7.44 -7.96
N VAL A 74 -9.06 6.68 -7.26
CA VAL A 74 -8.16 5.70 -7.86
C VAL A 74 -8.95 4.57 -8.52
N GLU A 75 -9.98 4.03 -7.85
CA GLU A 75 -10.85 2.99 -8.40
C GLU A 75 -11.58 3.45 -9.67
N LYS A 76 -12.13 4.66 -9.69
CA LYS A 76 -12.74 5.23 -10.91
C LYS A 76 -11.74 5.35 -12.05
N SER A 77 -10.51 5.75 -11.73
CA SER A 77 -9.44 5.89 -12.72
C SER A 77 -9.00 4.53 -13.27
N LEU A 78 -8.87 3.53 -12.38
CA LEU A 78 -8.59 2.15 -12.76
C LEU A 78 -9.70 1.58 -13.64
N LEU A 79 -10.97 1.83 -13.31
CA LEU A 79 -12.11 1.39 -14.11
C LEU A 79 -12.05 1.95 -15.54
N LYS A 80 -11.73 3.23 -15.71
CA LYS A 80 -11.54 3.83 -17.05
C LYS A 80 -10.45 3.11 -17.84
N ILE A 81 -9.33 2.76 -17.20
CA ILE A 81 -8.24 2.02 -17.83
C ILE A 81 -8.68 0.59 -18.18
N CYS A 82 -9.53 -0.04 -17.36
CA CYS A 82 -10.08 -1.37 -17.62
C CYS A 82 -11.12 -1.40 -18.75
N THR A 83 -11.93 -0.34 -18.92
CA THR A 83 -12.95 -0.27 -19.98
C THR A 83 -12.45 0.37 -21.27
N GLY A 84 -11.31 1.05 -21.21
CA GLY A 84 -10.91 2.01 -22.23
C GLY A 84 -11.72 3.31 -22.14
N TYR A 85 -11.15 4.40 -22.65
CA TYR A 85 -11.81 5.71 -22.66
C TYR A 85 -11.26 6.59 -23.79
N ASP A 86 -12.11 7.49 -24.28
CA ASP A 86 -11.70 8.52 -25.23
C ASP A 86 -11.21 9.76 -24.49
N TYR A 87 -10.15 10.39 -25.01
CA TYR A 87 -9.63 11.65 -24.51
C TYR A 87 -9.22 12.60 -25.64
N GLU A 88 -9.29 13.90 -25.38
CA GLU A 88 -8.83 14.93 -26.31
C GLU A 88 -7.43 15.39 -25.88
N GLU A 89 -6.45 15.23 -26.77
CA GLU A 89 -5.11 15.80 -26.60
C GLU A 89 -5.12 17.22 -27.16
N LEU A 90 -4.82 18.22 -26.30
CA LEU A 90 -4.70 19.62 -26.69
C LEU A 90 -3.22 19.95 -26.93
N LYS A 91 -2.84 20.20 -28.18
CA LYS A 91 -1.51 20.73 -28.50
C LYS A 91 -1.59 22.22 -28.70
N THR A 92 -0.87 22.96 -27.87
CA THR A 92 -0.77 24.42 -27.97
C THR A 92 0.49 24.77 -28.73
N ILE A 93 0.34 25.20 -29.98
CA ILE A 93 1.45 25.67 -30.82
C ILE A 93 1.46 27.19 -30.73
N VAL A 94 2.57 27.76 -30.24
CA VAL A 94 2.80 29.21 -30.23
C VAL A 94 3.63 29.55 -31.45
N GLU A 95 3.00 30.16 -32.45
CA GLU A 95 3.69 30.65 -33.64
C GLU A 95 4.01 32.14 -33.45
N GLU A 96 5.28 32.53 -33.67
CA GLU A 96 5.65 33.94 -33.81
C GLU A 96 5.49 34.35 -35.27
N ASP A 97 4.62 35.33 -35.50
CA ASP A 97 4.48 35.95 -36.80
C ASP A 97 5.73 36.77 -37.16
N LYS A 98 5.97 37.04 -38.44
CA LYS A 98 7.14 37.82 -38.93
C LYS A 98 7.24 39.24 -38.33
N ASN A 99 6.18 39.69 -37.67
CA ASN A 99 6.03 40.98 -37.02
C ASN A 99 6.18 40.94 -35.47
N GLY A 100 6.69 39.83 -34.92
CA GLY A 100 6.96 39.66 -33.49
C GLY A 100 5.72 39.43 -32.60
N LYS A 101 4.55 39.19 -33.20
CA LYS A 101 3.30 38.96 -32.45
C LYS A 101 3.06 37.46 -32.30
N LYS A 102 3.03 36.97 -31.06
CA LYS A 102 2.75 35.56 -30.73
C LYS A 102 1.27 35.26 -30.96
N ARG A 103 0.97 34.25 -31.78
CA ARG A 103 -0.38 33.67 -31.95
C ARG A 103 -0.37 32.25 -31.38
N THR A 104 -1.35 31.97 -30.53
CA THR A 104 -1.54 30.65 -29.93
C THR A 104 -2.60 29.90 -30.72
N LYS A 105 -2.22 28.78 -31.35
CA LYS A 105 -3.14 27.85 -32.01
C LYS A 105 -3.31 26.61 -31.13
N ILE A 106 -4.55 26.26 -30.83
CA ILE A 106 -4.89 25.06 -30.06
C ILE A 106 -5.40 24.02 -31.06
N GLU A 107 -4.64 22.94 -31.25
CA GLU A 107 -5.05 21.78 -32.02
C GLU A 107 -5.66 20.73 -31.09
N LYS A 108 -6.86 20.25 -31.41
CA LYS A 108 -7.57 19.22 -30.65
C LYS A 108 -7.53 17.91 -31.43
N THR A 109 -6.87 16.89 -30.89
CA THR A 109 -6.87 15.53 -31.48
C THR A 109 -7.61 14.58 -30.55
N LYS A 110 -8.66 13.93 -31.07
CA LYS A 110 -9.36 12.86 -30.34
C LYS A 110 -8.56 11.57 -30.41
N ARG A 111 -8.28 10.96 -29.26
CA ARG A 111 -7.56 9.69 -29.13
C ARG A 111 -8.37 8.73 -28.27
N HIS A 112 -8.26 7.45 -28.60
CA HIS A 112 -8.85 6.37 -27.81
C HIS A 112 -7.75 5.67 -27.02
N GLN A 113 -7.91 5.56 -25.71
CA GLN A 113 -7.08 4.70 -24.88
C GLN A 113 -7.74 3.32 -24.82
N PRO A 114 -7.16 2.28 -25.44
CA PRO A 114 -7.72 0.95 -25.36
C PRO A 114 -7.62 0.40 -23.92
N PRO A 115 -8.49 -0.56 -23.57
CA PRO A 115 -8.41 -1.28 -22.30
C PRO A 115 -7.03 -1.88 -22.05
N SER A 116 -6.50 -1.74 -20.83
CA SER A 116 -5.24 -2.40 -20.45
C SER A 116 -5.49 -3.80 -19.89
N ALA A 117 -4.99 -4.83 -20.58
CA ALA A 117 -5.13 -6.22 -20.15
C ALA A 117 -4.55 -6.47 -18.74
N GLN A 118 -3.45 -5.79 -18.38
CA GLN A 118 -2.84 -5.91 -17.06
C GLN A 118 -3.75 -5.31 -15.96
N ALA A 119 -4.35 -4.15 -16.23
CA ALA A 119 -5.28 -3.52 -15.30
C ALA A 119 -6.53 -4.38 -15.09
N ILE A 120 -7.06 -4.96 -16.17
CA ILE A 120 -8.21 -5.89 -16.12
C ILE A 120 -7.86 -7.11 -15.29
N SER A 121 -6.73 -7.77 -15.56
CA SER A 121 -6.27 -8.94 -14.79
C SER A 121 -6.08 -8.62 -13.31
N PHE A 122 -5.48 -7.47 -12.98
CA PHE A 122 -5.34 -7.02 -11.60
C PHE A 122 -6.70 -6.75 -10.93
N PHE A 123 -7.60 -6.06 -11.62
CA PHE A 123 -8.94 -5.75 -11.12
C PHE A 123 -9.76 -7.01 -10.83
N LEU A 124 -9.79 -7.96 -11.79
CA LEU A 124 -10.53 -9.21 -11.66
C LEU A 124 -9.98 -10.09 -10.53
N ARG A 125 -8.66 -10.21 -10.40
CA ARG A 125 -8.02 -10.97 -9.31
C ARG A 125 -8.36 -10.44 -7.91
N ASN A 126 -8.44 -9.12 -7.76
CA ASN A 126 -8.76 -8.51 -6.46
C ASN A 126 -10.26 -8.57 -6.14
N ARG A 127 -11.14 -8.47 -7.14
CA ARG A 127 -12.60 -8.40 -6.92
C ARG A 127 -13.29 -9.75 -6.98
N MET A 128 -12.77 -10.68 -7.78
CA MET A 128 -13.27 -12.04 -7.97
C MET A 128 -12.11 -13.05 -7.85
N PRO A 129 -11.45 -13.13 -6.68
CA PRO A 129 -10.31 -14.03 -6.48
C PRO A 129 -10.68 -15.51 -6.56
N GLU A 130 -11.95 -15.87 -6.45
CA GLU A 130 -12.36 -17.27 -6.59
C GLU A 130 -12.21 -17.78 -8.03
N GLU A 131 -12.61 -16.97 -9.00
CA GLU A 131 -12.58 -17.33 -10.43
C GLU A 131 -11.28 -16.95 -11.13
N TRP A 132 -10.66 -15.84 -10.71
CA TRP A 132 -9.55 -15.22 -11.45
C TRP A 132 -8.20 -15.28 -10.73
N SER A 133 -8.15 -15.77 -9.49
CA SER A 133 -6.86 -15.91 -8.79
C SER A 133 -6.04 -17.04 -9.41
N ASP A 134 -4.73 -16.84 -9.44
CA ASP A 134 -3.74 -17.78 -9.98
C ASP A 134 -3.55 -19.02 -9.07
N LYS A 135 -4.57 -19.47 -8.32
CA LYS A 135 -4.51 -20.55 -7.33
C LYS A 135 -3.91 -21.82 -7.94
N LYS A 136 -2.62 -22.01 -7.71
CA LYS A 136 -1.97 -23.31 -7.78
C LYS A 136 -2.28 -23.98 -6.44
N GLU A 137 -3.15 -24.98 -6.45
CA GLU A 137 -3.22 -25.92 -5.33
C GLU A 137 -1.82 -26.50 -5.14
N LEU A 138 -1.12 -26.08 -4.08
CA LEU A 138 0.07 -26.77 -3.64
C LEU A 138 -0.40 -28.06 -2.96
N ILE A 139 -0.50 -29.13 -3.74
CA ILE A 139 -0.61 -30.48 -3.20
C ILE A 139 0.74 -30.76 -2.52
N LEU A 140 0.81 -30.51 -1.22
CA LEU A 140 1.92 -30.90 -0.38
C LEU A 140 1.77 -32.40 -0.09
N ASP A 141 2.51 -33.25 -0.79
CA ASP A 141 2.65 -34.66 -0.42
C ASP A 141 3.51 -34.76 0.85
N THR A 142 2.85 -34.71 2.01
CA THR A 142 3.52 -34.79 3.32
C THR A 142 3.81 -36.23 3.76
N SER A 143 3.49 -37.24 2.95
CA SER A 143 3.62 -38.65 3.33
C SER A 143 5.07 -39.02 3.67
N GLN A 144 6.03 -38.56 2.86
CA GLN A 144 7.46 -38.81 3.08
C GLN A 144 8.01 -38.05 4.30
N ASN A 145 7.55 -36.81 4.52
CA ASN A 145 7.96 -35.99 5.67
C ASN A 145 7.42 -36.53 6.99
N GLU A 146 6.22 -37.12 7.01
CA GLU A 146 5.67 -37.77 8.19
C GLU A 146 6.39 -39.08 8.53
N ALA A 147 6.77 -39.87 7.52
CA ALA A 147 7.55 -41.09 7.73
C ALA A 147 8.92 -40.77 8.32
N ALA A 148 9.64 -39.79 7.75
CA ALA A 148 10.92 -39.34 8.26
C ALA A 148 10.83 -38.78 9.69
N ARG A 149 9.78 -38.03 10.02
CA ARG A 149 9.54 -37.53 11.39
C ARG A 149 9.26 -38.65 12.39
N LYS A 150 8.46 -39.66 12.00
CA LYS A 150 8.15 -40.82 12.85
C LYS A 150 9.39 -41.68 13.08
N GLU A 151 10.21 -41.87 12.05
CA GLU A 151 11.47 -42.61 12.16
C GLU A 151 12.48 -41.88 13.06
N LEU A 152 12.65 -40.57 12.88
CA LEU A 152 13.51 -39.73 13.71
C LEU A 152 13.07 -39.76 15.18
N PHE A 153 11.76 -39.66 15.43
CA PHE A 153 11.19 -39.78 16.77
C PHE A 153 11.44 -41.16 17.38
N LEU A 154 11.29 -42.23 16.60
CA LEU A 154 11.52 -43.60 17.09
C LEU A 154 13.00 -43.84 17.44
N LYS A 155 13.93 -43.35 16.62
CA LYS A 155 15.37 -43.40 16.88
C LYS A 155 15.76 -42.61 18.13
N MET A 156 15.14 -41.45 18.38
CA MET A 156 15.35 -40.66 19.59
C MET A 156 14.80 -41.36 20.85
N VAL A 157 13.62 -41.98 20.77
CA VAL A 157 13.02 -42.73 21.89
C VAL A 157 13.81 -43.99 22.23
N ASN A 158 14.37 -44.67 21.21
CA ASN A 158 15.21 -45.85 21.40
C ASN A 158 16.64 -45.51 21.85
N GLY A 159 17.00 -44.23 21.98
CA GLY A 159 18.34 -43.78 22.38
C GLY A 159 19.41 -44.03 21.31
N GLU A 160 19.02 -44.18 20.05
CA GLU A 160 19.93 -44.35 18.91
C GLU A 160 20.40 -43.00 18.33
N LEU A 161 19.85 -41.89 18.83
CA LEU A 161 20.22 -40.52 18.49
C LEU A 161 20.39 -39.70 19.77
N ASP A 162 21.64 -39.40 20.14
CA ASP A 162 21.94 -38.42 21.17
C ASP A 162 21.82 -37.01 20.57
N ALA A 163 21.27 -36.05 21.33
CA ALA A 163 20.99 -34.68 20.89
C ALA A 163 22.24 -33.81 20.66
N GLU A 164 23.41 -34.44 20.54
CA GLU A 164 24.70 -33.80 20.29
C GLU A 164 25.27 -34.36 18.98
N ASP A 165 24.82 -33.80 17.85
CA ASP A 165 25.68 -33.74 16.68
C ASP A 165 25.71 -32.29 16.20
N GLU A 166 26.88 -31.70 16.39
CA GLU A 166 27.18 -30.32 16.08
C GLU A 166 27.05 -30.07 14.57
N ASN A 167 26.52 -28.88 14.25
CA ASN A 167 26.90 -28.07 13.11
C ASN A 167 28.00 -28.67 12.20
N THR A 168 27.59 -29.37 11.14
CA THR A 168 28.46 -29.65 9.99
C THR A 168 27.78 -29.19 8.71
N GLY A 169 28.42 -28.22 8.06
CA GLY A 169 28.52 -28.15 6.60
C GLY A 169 27.24 -27.80 5.85
N ASN A 170 27.06 -26.50 5.61
CA ASN A 170 26.36 -26.02 4.43
C ASN A 170 27.20 -26.37 3.18
N ASP A 171 27.08 -27.59 2.66
CA ASP A 171 27.64 -27.98 1.36
C ASP A 171 26.51 -28.05 0.32
N ASP A 172 26.26 -26.89 -0.28
CA ASP A 172 25.61 -26.75 -1.59
C ASP A 172 26.57 -27.33 -2.65
N GLU A 173 26.55 -28.65 -2.85
CA GLU A 173 27.25 -29.27 -3.97
C GLU A 173 26.36 -29.15 -5.21
N SER A 174 26.53 -28.03 -5.92
CA SER A 174 26.04 -27.86 -7.28
C SER A 174 26.59 -28.98 -8.17
N VAL A 175 25.73 -29.90 -8.57
CA VAL A 175 26.03 -30.89 -9.61
C VAL A 175 26.36 -30.14 -10.90
N ARG A 176 27.65 -30.06 -11.24
CA ARG A 176 28.12 -29.68 -12.57
C ARG A 176 27.71 -30.79 -13.53
N VAL A 177 27.02 -30.40 -14.59
CA VAL A 177 26.71 -31.22 -15.75
C VAL A 177 28.04 -31.56 -16.44
N ASP A 178 28.38 -32.84 -16.50
CA ASP A 178 29.48 -33.32 -17.33
C ASP A 178 29.11 -33.14 -18.81
N GLU A 179 29.90 -32.31 -19.51
CA GLU A 179 30.04 -32.37 -20.96
C GLU A 179 31.05 -33.49 -21.28
N GLU A 180 30.60 -34.54 -21.96
CA GLU A 180 31.48 -35.44 -22.71
C GLU A 180 31.14 -35.34 -24.21
N GLU A 181 32.21 -35.06 -24.98
CA GLU A 181 32.48 -35.12 -26.44
C GLU A 181 31.34 -35.15 -27.48
#